data_AF-A0A8J3R9V9-F1
#
_entry.id   AF-A0A8J3R9V9-F1
#
_cell.length_a   1.000
_cell.length_b   1.000
_cell.length_c   1.000
_cell.angle_alpha   90.00
_cell.angle_beta   90.00
_cell.angle_gamma   90.00
#
_symmetry.space_group_name_H-M   'P 1'
#
loop_
_entity.id
_entity.type
_entity.pdbx_description
1 polymer ?
#
loop_
_entity_poly.entity_id
_entity_poly.type
_entity_poly.pdbx_seq_one_letter_code
_entity_poly.pdbx_strand_id
1 'polypeptide(L)'
;MIVAQPDTASSTTSGGHNARLGWLDALRGLGALAVVAEHTPWLMPSLRPDWFSLGIYGVLVFFLVSGYIIPASLERRGDVRAFWISRLFRLYPIYLLVVGVVLALAFWMPVRHSVPRHPSAVAAHVTMLFDVVHQGGMANTMWTLSYEMVFYLIVSALFMRGVHTRSGTFAIVFGVVAICAGLVLSGPLLPDHWPAIVSCVLFVAGMVCLISGRFRAVAAYTLGLMALGLLLFGSYVPWFGAAILAVMFTGTAIYRWEQGTGGLLPVVVSAVLVAVAPVWSIQAGWWWVRPGAWITTLALAGGTFAVGMALRGRTVPAVLTWLGLISYSVYLLHVPLMAYLNASVGDLRAAPVVVQMALILGYLAVLLCVSWLTYRFVESPARRLGRSLIGRGVSLRSRPGTPGCPNRPAASRDTPHPG
;
A
#
# COMPACT_ATOMS: atom_id res chain seq x y z
N MET A 1 37.02 24.68 -41.81
CA MET A 1 37.28 23.23 -41.68
C MET A 1 37.18 22.90 -40.19
N ILE A 2 35.98 22.51 -39.75
CA ILE A 2 35.63 22.27 -38.34
C ILE A 2 35.83 20.78 -38.10
N VAL A 3 36.81 20.41 -37.28
CA VAL A 3 37.03 19.02 -36.87
C VAL A 3 36.19 18.77 -35.62
N ALA A 4 35.16 17.94 -35.78
CA ALA A 4 34.27 17.49 -34.72
C ALA A 4 34.96 16.45 -33.83
N GLN A 5 34.83 16.60 -32.50
CA GLN A 5 35.09 15.52 -31.55
C GLN A 5 33.85 14.61 -31.44
N PRO A 6 34.00 13.28 -31.29
CA PRO A 6 32.87 12.40 -31.06
C PRO A 6 32.51 12.34 -29.56
N ASP A 7 31.28 12.70 -29.25
CA ASP A 7 30.60 12.49 -27.97
C ASP A 7 30.53 10.99 -27.63
N THR A 8 31.18 10.58 -26.54
CA THR A 8 30.94 9.26 -25.91
C THR A 8 30.29 9.44 -24.55
N ALA A 9 28.98 9.63 -24.56
CA ALA A 9 28.16 9.59 -23.35
C ALA A 9 26.87 8.80 -23.60
N SER A 10 26.85 7.53 -23.22
CA SER A 10 25.63 6.83 -22.74
C SER A 10 25.94 5.38 -22.37
N SER A 11 25.79 4.99 -21.09
CA SER A 11 25.32 3.65 -20.65
C SER A 11 25.49 3.29 -19.15
N THR A 12 25.65 4.21 -18.20
CA THR A 12 25.90 3.83 -16.78
C THR A 12 24.86 4.26 -15.72
N THR A 13 23.64 4.66 -16.09
CA THR A 13 22.64 5.13 -15.09
C THR A 13 21.49 4.17 -14.76
N SER A 14 21.40 2.98 -15.38
CA SER A 14 20.30 2.02 -15.13
C SER A 14 20.56 1.04 -13.96
N GLY A 15 21.83 0.73 -13.64
CA GLY A 15 22.19 -0.23 -12.58
C GLY A 15 21.94 0.29 -11.15
N GLY A 16 22.25 1.56 -10.89
CA GLY A 16 22.11 2.16 -9.55
C GLY A 16 20.66 2.37 -9.11
N HIS A 17 19.74 2.68 -10.04
CA HIS A 17 18.32 2.86 -9.71
C HIS A 17 17.61 1.54 -9.37
N ASN A 18 17.97 0.44 -10.06
CA ASN A 18 17.41 -0.88 -9.78
C ASN A 18 17.88 -1.46 -8.44
N ALA A 19 19.14 -1.23 -8.05
CA ALA A 19 19.65 -1.65 -6.75
C ALA A 19 18.98 -0.87 -5.59
N ARG A 20 18.78 0.45 -5.75
CA ARG A 20 18.27 1.33 -4.68
C ARG A 20 16.83 1.02 -4.24
N LEU A 21 16.02 0.38 -5.09
CA LEU A 21 14.65 -0.05 -4.78
C LEU A 21 14.50 -1.57 -4.62
N GLY A 22 15.46 -2.37 -5.10
CA GLY A 22 15.37 -3.84 -5.08
C GLY A 22 15.23 -4.42 -3.68
N TRP A 23 15.82 -3.80 -2.66
CA TRP A 23 15.71 -4.27 -1.27
C TRP A 23 14.29 -4.09 -0.72
N LEU A 24 13.58 -3.03 -1.11
CA LEU A 24 12.18 -2.81 -0.72
C LEU A 24 11.26 -3.83 -1.38
N ASP A 25 11.51 -4.15 -2.65
CA ASP A 25 10.79 -5.22 -3.34
C ASP A 25 11.06 -6.57 -2.69
N ALA A 26 12.31 -6.88 -2.32
CA ALA A 26 12.62 -8.10 -1.57
C ALA A 26 11.88 -8.18 -0.22
N LEU A 27 11.83 -7.09 0.56
CA LEU A 27 11.06 -7.05 1.81
C LEU A 27 9.58 -7.31 1.58
N ARG A 28 9.00 -6.77 0.49
CA ARG A 28 7.61 -7.05 0.11
C ARG A 28 7.39 -8.52 -0.27
N GLY A 29 8.33 -9.11 -1.00
CA GLY A 29 8.30 -10.53 -1.35
C GLY A 29 8.33 -11.43 -0.11
N LEU A 30 9.26 -11.16 0.82
CA LEU A 30 9.37 -11.84 2.10
C LEU A 30 8.10 -11.68 2.95
N GLY A 31 7.54 -10.47 3.01
CA GLY A 31 6.28 -10.20 3.70
C GLY A 31 5.11 -10.99 3.12
N ALA A 32 5.00 -11.08 1.79
CA ALA A 32 3.95 -11.88 1.14
C ALA A 32 4.06 -13.36 1.50
N LEU A 33 5.27 -13.93 1.43
CA LEU A 33 5.49 -15.33 1.79
C LEU A 33 5.22 -15.60 3.27
N ALA A 34 5.57 -14.68 4.16
CA ALA A 34 5.25 -14.82 5.58
C ALA A 34 3.74 -14.83 5.84
N VAL A 35 2.97 -13.98 5.15
CA VAL A 35 1.50 -13.99 5.23
C VAL A 35 0.92 -15.31 4.71
N VAL A 36 1.45 -15.85 3.62
CA VAL A 36 1.05 -17.16 3.12
C VAL A 36 1.38 -18.26 4.13
N ALA A 37 2.56 -18.20 4.74
CA ALA A 37 3.02 -19.15 5.75
C ALA A 37 2.18 -19.12 7.04
N GLU A 38 1.61 -17.99 7.44
CA GLU A 38 0.66 -17.94 8.58
C GLU A 38 -0.55 -18.86 8.38
N HIS A 39 -0.88 -19.18 7.12
CA HIS A 39 -2.02 -20.02 6.79
C HIS A 39 -1.65 -21.49 6.52
N THR A 40 -0.36 -21.86 6.48
CA THR A 40 0.05 -23.28 6.38
C THR A 40 -0.38 -24.15 7.57
N PRO A 41 -0.58 -23.62 8.81
CA PRO A 41 -1.17 -24.37 9.92
C PRO A 41 -2.59 -24.90 9.66
N TRP A 42 -3.29 -24.45 8.62
CA TRP A 42 -4.52 -25.10 8.18
C TRP A 42 -4.29 -26.59 7.89
N LEU A 43 -3.12 -26.93 7.31
CA LEU A 43 -2.71 -28.29 6.97
C LEU A 43 -1.75 -28.90 7.99
N MET A 44 -0.80 -28.11 8.51
CA MET A 44 0.22 -28.55 9.47
C MET A 44 0.25 -27.67 10.72
N PRO A 45 -0.68 -27.87 11.68
CA PRO A 45 -0.78 -27.03 12.88
C PRO A 45 0.53 -26.92 13.67
N SER A 46 1.36 -27.96 13.65
CA SER A 46 2.65 -28.03 14.34
C SER A 46 3.71 -27.04 13.85
N LEU A 47 3.53 -26.44 12.67
CA LEU A 47 4.46 -25.44 12.12
C LEU A 47 4.18 -24.02 12.61
N ARG A 48 3.08 -23.78 13.33
CA ARG A 48 2.77 -22.44 13.84
C ARG A 48 3.65 -22.13 15.05
N PRO A 49 4.47 -21.07 15.01
CA PRO A 49 5.11 -20.58 16.22
C PRO A 49 4.07 -19.84 17.08
N ASP A 50 4.07 -20.12 18.39
CA ASP A 50 3.17 -19.44 19.34
C ASP A 50 3.75 -18.14 19.90
N TRP A 51 5.05 -17.92 19.69
CA TRP A 51 5.82 -16.80 20.26
C TRP A 51 5.91 -15.58 19.33
N PHE A 52 5.35 -15.63 18.12
CA PHE A 52 5.12 -14.49 17.23
C PHE A 52 4.12 -14.86 16.12
N SER A 53 3.52 -13.86 15.44
CA SER A 53 2.67 -14.11 14.28
C SER A 53 3.40 -13.82 12.98
N LEU A 54 3.52 -14.82 12.11
CA LEU A 54 4.08 -14.67 10.76
C LEU A 54 3.24 -13.72 9.90
N GLY A 55 1.91 -13.81 10.03
CA GLY A 55 0.97 -13.01 9.27
C GLY A 55 1.09 -11.53 9.61
N ILE A 56 1.00 -11.20 10.90
CA ILE A 56 1.15 -9.82 11.38
C ILE A 56 2.56 -9.30 11.10
N TYR A 57 3.60 -10.12 11.27
CA TYR A 57 4.97 -9.78 10.87
C TYR A 57 5.03 -9.33 9.40
N GLY A 58 4.48 -10.13 8.47
CA GLY A 58 4.49 -9.79 7.05
C GLY A 58 3.71 -8.51 6.75
N VAL A 59 2.56 -8.31 7.40
CA VAL A 59 1.74 -7.09 7.29
C VAL A 59 2.49 -5.85 7.79
N LEU A 60 3.19 -5.93 8.92
CA LEU A 60 3.98 -4.83 9.46
C LEU A 60 5.15 -4.47 8.54
N VAL A 61 5.83 -5.46 7.95
CA VAL A 61 6.88 -5.21 6.93
C VAL A 61 6.28 -4.49 5.71
N PHE A 62 5.11 -4.92 5.22
CA PHE A 62 4.41 -4.23 4.13
C PHE A 62 4.09 -2.77 4.47
N PHE A 63 3.58 -2.50 5.67
CA PHE A 63 3.22 -1.16 6.09
C PHE A 63 4.43 -0.25 6.31
N LEU A 64 5.54 -0.77 6.84
CA LEU A 64 6.81 -0.03 6.90
C LEU A 64 7.31 0.34 5.50
N VAL A 65 7.32 -0.63 4.56
CA VAL A 65 7.72 -0.39 3.17
C VAL A 65 6.80 0.63 2.48
N SER A 66 5.49 0.50 2.65
CA SER A 66 4.50 1.44 2.13
C SER A 66 4.73 2.84 2.70
N GLY A 67 4.89 2.97 4.01
CA GLY A 67 5.23 4.21 4.70
C GLY A 67 6.49 4.89 4.17
N TYR A 68 7.52 4.09 3.91
CA TYR A 68 8.81 4.58 3.41
C TYR A 68 8.72 5.08 1.95
N ILE A 69 7.98 4.40 1.07
CA ILE A 69 7.95 4.72 -0.37
C ILE A 69 6.86 5.75 -0.73
N ILE A 70 5.68 5.68 -0.12
CA ILE A 70 4.49 6.37 -0.61
C ILE A 70 4.64 7.90 -0.56
N PRO A 71 4.95 8.54 0.59
CA PRO A 71 5.14 9.99 0.65
C PRO A 71 6.31 10.45 -0.23
N ALA A 72 7.43 9.71 -0.20
CA ALA A 72 8.57 9.97 -1.08
C ALA A 72 8.20 9.91 -2.57
N SER A 73 7.30 9.02 -2.97
CA SER A 73 6.80 8.92 -4.35
C SER A 73 5.90 10.09 -4.75
N LEU A 74 5.14 10.63 -3.80
CA LEU A 74 4.28 11.79 -4.01
C LEU A 74 5.12 13.08 -4.11
N GLU A 75 6.10 13.24 -3.23
CA GLU A 75 7.07 14.36 -3.26
C GLU A 75 7.89 14.40 -4.55
N ARG A 76 8.47 13.27 -4.95
CA ARG A 76 9.28 13.19 -6.18
C ARG A 76 8.51 13.56 -7.44
N ARG A 77 7.18 13.35 -7.44
CA ARG A 77 6.33 13.69 -8.59
C ARG A 77 5.74 15.08 -8.51
N GLY A 78 5.40 15.57 -7.31
CA GLY A 78 4.75 16.86 -7.11
C GLY A 78 3.30 16.94 -7.60
N ASP A 79 2.72 15.86 -8.13
CA ASP A 79 1.37 15.84 -8.70
C ASP A 79 0.49 14.77 -8.06
N VAL A 80 -0.51 15.23 -7.30
CA VAL A 80 -1.52 14.39 -6.64
C VAL A 80 -2.38 13.63 -7.66
N ARG A 81 -2.65 14.20 -8.84
CA ARG A 81 -3.40 13.50 -9.89
C ARG A 81 -2.60 12.31 -10.40
N ALA A 82 -1.35 12.53 -10.80
CA ALA A 82 -0.47 11.45 -11.25
C ALA A 82 -0.27 10.37 -10.17
N PHE A 83 -0.18 10.77 -8.90
CA PHE A 83 -0.15 9.85 -7.78
C PHE A 83 -1.38 8.94 -7.75
N TRP A 84 -2.60 9.49 -7.72
CA TRP A 84 -3.82 8.69 -7.66
C TRP A 84 -4.00 7.80 -8.89
N ILE A 85 -3.75 8.31 -10.11
CA ILE A 85 -3.78 7.49 -11.32
C ILE A 85 -2.81 6.30 -11.17
N SER A 86 -1.57 6.55 -10.74
CA SER A 86 -0.60 5.46 -10.55
C SER A 86 -1.04 4.43 -9.51
N ARG A 87 -1.80 4.82 -8.47
CA ARG A 87 -2.27 3.92 -7.41
C ARG A 87 -3.50 3.14 -7.85
N LEU A 88 -4.47 3.78 -8.50
CA LEU A 88 -5.66 3.11 -9.05
C LEU A 88 -5.27 1.99 -10.03
N PHE A 89 -4.39 2.28 -10.98
CA PHE A 89 -3.90 1.30 -11.96
C PHE A 89 -2.94 0.24 -11.37
N ARG A 90 -2.53 0.39 -10.12
CA ARG A 90 -1.75 -0.62 -9.38
C ARG A 90 -2.66 -1.53 -8.56
N LEU A 91 -3.64 -0.96 -7.87
CA LEU A 91 -4.44 -1.67 -6.86
C LEU A 91 -5.69 -2.34 -7.44
N TYR A 92 -6.49 -1.61 -8.21
CA TYR A 92 -7.80 -2.07 -8.67
C TYR A 92 -7.78 -3.25 -9.65
N PRO A 93 -6.86 -3.36 -10.63
CA PRO A 93 -6.94 -4.42 -11.64
C PRO A 93 -6.98 -5.84 -11.06
N ILE A 94 -6.02 -6.17 -10.19
CA ILE A 94 -5.97 -7.49 -9.54
C ILE A 94 -6.99 -7.59 -8.40
N TYR A 95 -7.27 -6.50 -7.68
CA TYR A 95 -8.33 -6.49 -6.67
C TYR A 95 -9.69 -6.85 -7.26
N LEU A 96 -10.08 -6.23 -8.37
CA LEU A 96 -11.34 -6.52 -9.07
C LEU A 96 -11.35 -7.93 -9.66
N LEU A 97 -10.22 -8.42 -10.19
CA LEU A 97 -10.09 -9.81 -10.63
C LEU A 97 -10.37 -10.78 -9.47
N VAL A 98 -9.74 -10.56 -8.32
CA VAL A 98 -9.89 -11.41 -7.13
C VAL A 98 -11.31 -11.34 -6.58
N VAL A 99 -11.91 -10.15 -6.53
CA VAL A 99 -13.33 -9.98 -6.19
C VAL A 99 -14.22 -10.79 -7.13
N GLY A 100 -13.99 -10.71 -8.45
CA GLY A 100 -14.73 -11.49 -9.44
C GLY A 100 -14.56 -13.00 -9.26
N VAL A 101 -13.34 -13.47 -9.00
CA VAL A 101 -13.05 -14.88 -8.70
C VAL A 101 -13.76 -15.34 -7.43
N VAL A 102 -13.72 -14.56 -6.35
CA VAL A 102 -14.40 -14.90 -5.09
C VAL A 102 -15.91 -14.96 -5.27
N LEU A 103 -16.50 -14.02 -6.02
CA LEU A 103 -17.93 -14.05 -6.36
C LEU A 103 -18.29 -15.26 -7.23
N ALA A 104 -17.45 -15.62 -8.20
CA ALA A 104 -17.63 -16.81 -9.02
C ALA A 104 -17.55 -18.11 -8.20
N LEU A 105 -16.59 -18.21 -7.28
CA LEU A 105 -16.46 -19.35 -6.37
C LEU A 105 -17.65 -19.44 -5.40
N ALA A 106 -18.19 -18.30 -4.96
CA ALA A 106 -19.33 -18.24 -4.03
C ALA A 106 -20.61 -18.92 -4.54
N PHE A 107 -20.75 -19.17 -5.85
CA PHE A 107 -21.84 -19.96 -6.42
C PHE A 107 -21.72 -21.46 -6.09
N TRP A 108 -20.50 -21.96 -5.91
CA TRP A 108 -20.20 -23.39 -5.72
C TRP A 108 -19.77 -23.72 -4.30
N MET A 109 -19.03 -22.80 -3.66
CA MET A 109 -18.50 -22.95 -2.31
C MET A 109 -18.44 -21.59 -1.58
N PRO A 110 -18.88 -21.49 -0.32
CA PRO A 110 -18.73 -20.26 0.44
C PRO A 110 -17.25 -20.02 0.79
N VAL A 111 -16.61 -19.05 0.11
CA VAL A 111 -15.23 -18.59 0.44
C VAL A 111 -15.18 -17.91 1.83
N ARG A 112 -16.32 -17.37 2.27
CA ARG A 112 -16.57 -16.82 3.61
C ARG A 112 -17.99 -17.24 4.03
N HIS A 113 -18.19 -17.49 5.33
CA HIS A 113 -19.49 -17.93 5.88
C HIS A 113 -20.66 -17.01 5.50
N SER A 114 -20.42 -15.72 5.30
CA SER A 114 -21.39 -14.78 4.75
C SER A 114 -20.68 -13.69 3.93
N VAL A 115 -21.02 -13.59 2.65
CA VAL A 115 -20.64 -12.44 1.82
C VAL A 115 -21.77 -11.41 1.97
N PRO A 116 -21.50 -10.19 2.49
CA PRO A 116 -22.53 -9.18 2.64
C PRO A 116 -23.14 -8.82 1.27
N ARG A 117 -24.46 -9.00 1.11
CA ARG A 117 -25.20 -8.75 -0.15
C ARG A 117 -25.87 -7.37 -0.22
N HIS A 118 -25.77 -6.58 0.84
CA HIS A 118 -26.39 -5.27 0.93
C HIS A 118 -25.63 -4.23 0.08
N PRO A 119 -26.29 -3.20 -0.51
CA PRO A 119 -25.62 -2.16 -1.29
C PRO A 119 -24.45 -1.46 -0.58
N SER A 120 -24.52 -1.35 0.75
CA SER A 120 -23.41 -0.83 1.58
C SER A 120 -22.13 -1.66 1.45
N ALA A 121 -22.22 -2.96 1.20
CA ALA A 121 -21.07 -3.82 0.95
C ALA A 121 -20.41 -3.50 -0.39
N VAL A 122 -21.22 -3.24 -1.43
CA VAL A 122 -20.72 -2.81 -2.74
C VAL A 122 -20.01 -1.46 -2.60
N ALA A 123 -20.65 -0.48 -1.94
CA ALA A 123 -20.08 0.84 -1.67
C ALA A 123 -18.72 0.75 -0.94
N ALA A 124 -18.64 -0.13 0.07
CA ALA A 124 -17.43 -0.40 0.83
C ALA A 124 -16.32 -1.05 -0.03
N HIS A 125 -16.67 -1.95 -0.95
CA HIS A 125 -15.71 -2.60 -1.85
C HIS A 125 -15.25 -1.68 -3.00
N VAL A 126 -16.13 -0.79 -3.49
CA VAL A 126 -15.78 0.21 -4.52
C VAL A 126 -14.70 1.16 -4.00
N THR A 127 -14.77 1.56 -2.73
CA THR A 127 -13.80 2.45 -2.09
C THR A 127 -12.59 1.74 -1.47
N MET A 128 -12.64 0.41 -1.34
CA MET A 128 -11.73 -0.39 -0.52
C MET A 128 -11.74 0.01 0.98
N LEU A 129 -12.75 0.73 1.46
CA LEU A 129 -12.86 1.20 2.86
C LEU A 129 -13.66 0.23 3.77
N PHE A 130 -13.87 -1.01 3.33
CA PHE A 130 -14.75 -1.98 4.01
C PHE A 130 -14.42 -2.32 5.46
N ASP A 131 -13.17 -2.19 5.90
CA ASP A 131 -12.84 -2.44 7.30
C ASP A 131 -13.24 -1.26 8.21
N VAL A 132 -13.04 -0.03 7.73
CA VAL A 132 -13.33 1.22 8.46
C VAL A 132 -14.79 1.68 8.35
N VAL A 133 -15.63 0.93 7.63
CA VAL A 133 -17.09 1.13 7.56
C VAL A 133 -17.86 -0.09 8.06
N HIS A 134 -17.19 -1.00 8.78
CA HIS A 134 -17.78 -2.15 9.44
C HIS A 134 -18.50 -3.17 8.51
N GLN A 135 -18.00 -3.37 7.28
CA GLN A 135 -18.56 -4.33 6.33
C GLN A 135 -17.68 -5.57 6.12
N GLY A 136 -16.36 -5.43 6.33
CA GLY A 136 -15.37 -6.48 6.10
C GLY A 136 -15.16 -6.83 4.62
N GLY A 137 -14.02 -7.43 4.31
CA GLY A 137 -13.67 -7.82 2.93
C GLY A 137 -14.31 -9.13 2.47
N MET A 138 -14.44 -9.31 1.15
CA MET A 138 -14.85 -10.59 0.55
C MET A 138 -13.88 -11.74 0.87
N ALA A 139 -12.59 -11.45 1.01
CA ALA A 139 -11.61 -12.36 1.58
C ALA A 139 -11.05 -11.77 2.87
N ASN A 140 -10.82 -12.63 3.88
CA ASN A 140 -10.37 -12.21 5.22
C ASN A 140 -9.02 -11.48 5.22
N THR A 141 -8.23 -11.55 4.15
CA THR A 141 -6.94 -10.83 4.07
C THR A 141 -7.05 -9.44 3.45
N MET A 142 -8.22 -9.05 2.95
CA MET A 142 -8.39 -7.76 2.28
C MET A 142 -8.39 -6.57 3.25
N TRP A 143 -8.61 -6.77 4.56
CA TRP A 143 -8.69 -5.68 5.55
C TRP A 143 -7.49 -4.72 5.52
N THR A 144 -6.28 -5.21 5.24
CA THR A 144 -5.06 -4.40 5.18
C THR A 144 -5.11 -3.33 4.08
N LEU A 145 -5.81 -3.62 2.97
CA LEU A 145 -5.99 -2.69 1.86
C LEU A 145 -6.81 -1.46 2.27
N SER A 146 -7.70 -1.63 3.25
CA SER A 146 -8.50 -0.55 3.80
C SER A 146 -7.62 0.49 4.49
N TYR A 147 -6.70 0.04 5.33
CA TYR A 147 -5.74 0.91 5.99
C TYR A 147 -4.72 1.53 5.01
N GLU A 148 -4.34 0.80 3.96
CA GLU A 148 -3.51 1.37 2.89
C GLU A 148 -4.25 2.51 2.15
N MET A 149 -5.55 2.34 1.88
CA MET A 149 -6.39 3.38 1.28
C MET A 149 -6.56 4.60 2.20
N VAL A 150 -6.82 4.37 3.51
CA VAL A 150 -6.87 5.45 4.52
C VAL A 150 -5.55 6.23 4.53
N PHE A 151 -4.41 5.54 4.52
CA PHE A 151 -3.11 6.19 4.46
C PHE A 151 -2.93 7.04 3.19
N TYR A 152 -3.37 6.55 2.02
CA TYR A 152 -3.33 7.34 0.78
C TYR A 152 -4.14 8.63 0.86
N LEU A 153 -5.33 8.57 1.45
CA LEU A 153 -6.22 9.74 1.61
C LEU A 153 -5.60 10.75 2.58
N ILE A 154 -5.10 10.29 3.74
CA ILE A 154 -4.46 11.15 4.74
C ILE A 154 -3.18 11.79 4.16
N VAL A 155 -2.29 11.01 3.55
CA VAL A 155 -1.04 11.55 2.97
C VAL A 155 -1.33 12.55 1.85
N SER A 156 -2.37 12.33 1.04
CA SER A 156 -2.81 13.31 0.04
C SER A 156 -3.23 14.64 0.66
N ALA A 157 -3.98 14.60 1.77
CA ALA A 157 -4.38 15.79 2.52
C ALA A 157 -3.16 16.51 3.14
N LEU A 158 -2.25 15.77 3.79
CA LEU A 158 -1.04 16.33 4.39
C LEU A 158 -0.10 16.95 3.34
N PHE A 159 -0.03 16.35 2.16
CA PHE A 159 0.76 16.86 1.04
C PHE A 159 0.23 18.20 0.54
N MET A 160 -1.09 18.36 0.39
CA MET A 160 -1.71 19.62 -0.05
C MET A 160 -1.48 20.79 0.91
N ARG A 161 -1.32 20.52 2.21
CA ARG A 161 -0.98 21.53 3.21
C ARG A 161 0.53 21.77 3.36
N GLY A 162 1.37 20.97 2.70
CA GLY A 162 2.83 21.05 2.84
C GLY A 162 3.37 20.55 4.21
N VAL A 163 2.53 19.95 5.06
CA VAL A 163 2.92 19.47 6.39
C VAL A 163 3.38 18.01 6.40
N HIS A 164 3.39 17.35 5.25
CA HIS A 164 3.85 15.97 5.06
C HIS A 164 5.30 15.74 5.50
N THR A 165 6.11 16.80 5.67
CA THR A 165 7.47 16.76 6.22
C THR A 165 7.50 16.43 7.72
N ARG A 166 6.43 16.70 8.47
CA ARG A 166 6.29 16.38 9.90
C ARG A 166 5.84 14.93 10.16
N SER A 167 6.26 14.00 9.30
CA SER A 167 5.80 12.60 9.33
C SER A 167 6.10 11.90 10.66
N GLY A 168 7.23 12.23 11.30
CA GLY A 168 7.57 11.72 12.63
C GLY A 168 6.58 12.14 13.72
N THR A 169 6.07 13.38 13.68
CA THR A 169 5.02 13.83 14.60
C THR A 169 3.74 13.03 14.39
N PHE A 170 3.34 12.79 13.14
CA PHE A 170 2.16 11.96 12.87
C PHE A 170 2.33 10.51 13.35
N ALA A 171 3.53 9.93 13.23
CA ALA A 171 3.82 8.60 13.77
C ALA A 171 3.61 8.53 15.30
N ILE A 172 4.04 9.55 16.03
CA ILE A 172 3.83 9.67 17.48
C ILE A 172 2.35 9.88 17.79
N VAL A 173 1.69 10.82 17.11
CA VAL A 173 0.26 11.13 17.32
C VAL A 173 -0.59 9.88 17.11
N PHE A 174 -0.41 9.14 16.02
CA PHE A 174 -1.15 7.90 15.80
C PHE A 174 -0.81 6.81 16.83
N GLY A 175 0.42 6.76 17.34
CA GLY A 175 0.81 5.87 18.44
C GLY A 175 0.08 6.20 19.76
N VAL A 176 0.00 7.49 20.10
CA VAL A 176 -0.78 7.95 21.27
C VAL A 176 -2.27 7.68 21.07
N VAL A 177 -2.80 7.96 19.88
CA VAL A 177 -4.20 7.68 19.53
C VAL A 177 -4.48 6.18 19.62
N ALA A 178 -3.55 5.30 19.26
CA ALA A 178 -3.71 3.86 19.41
C ALA A 178 -3.89 3.46 20.88
N ILE A 179 -3.08 4.00 21.80
CA ILE A 179 -3.22 3.76 23.24
C ILE A 179 -4.57 4.28 23.74
N CYS A 180 -4.90 5.54 23.45
CA CYS A 180 -6.15 6.16 23.90
C CYS A 180 -7.39 5.42 23.36
N ALA A 181 -7.37 5.04 22.07
CA ALA A 181 -8.45 4.27 21.46
C ALA A 181 -8.58 2.89 22.09
N GLY A 182 -7.47 2.22 22.43
CA GLY A 182 -7.48 0.92 23.10
C GLY A 182 -8.11 0.98 24.49
N LEU A 183 -7.87 2.09 25.22
CA LEU A 183 -8.41 2.32 26.56
C LEU A 183 -9.90 2.66 26.58
N VAL A 184 -10.41 3.34 25.54
CA VAL A 184 -11.75 3.96 25.58
C VAL A 184 -12.75 3.30 24.63
N LEU A 185 -12.32 2.77 23.49
CA LEU A 185 -13.21 2.25 22.46
C LEU A 185 -13.28 0.72 22.49
N SER A 186 -14.49 0.18 22.65
CA SER A 186 -14.77 -1.26 22.63
C SER A 186 -15.29 -1.78 21.28
N GLY A 187 -15.55 -0.89 20.32
CA GLY A 187 -15.98 -1.25 18.96
C GLY A 187 -16.25 -0.01 18.09
N PRO A 188 -16.87 -0.19 16.91
CA PRO A 188 -17.34 0.93 16.10
C PRO A 188 -18.42 1.72 16.84
N LEU A 189 -18.42 3.04 16.66
CA LEU A 189 -19.47 3.93 17.16
C LEU A 189 -20.46 4.34 16.06
N LEU A 190 -20.07 4.19 14.79
CA LEU A 190 -20.91 4.58 13.66
C LEU A 190 -22.01 3.53 13.39
N PRO A 191 -23.20 3.95 12.96
CA PRO A 191 -24.30 3.03 12.63
C PRO A 191 -23.94 2.08 11.49
N ASP A 192 -24.62 0.94 11.45
CA ASP A 192 -24.45 -0.04 10.39
C ASP A 192 -24.86 0.53 9.02
N HIS A 193 -24.04 0.25 8.00
CA HIS A 193 -24.29 0.48 6.57
C HIS A 193 -24.22 1.94 6.05
N TRP A 194 -24.76 2.94 6.74
CA TRP A 194 -24.79 4.34 6.27
C TRP A 194 -23.42 4.96 6.04
N PRO A 195 -22.43 4.75 6.93
CA PRO A 195 -21.06 5.22 6.70
C PRO A 195 -20.47 4.72 5.39
N ALA A 196 -20.78 3.49 4.97
CA ALA A 196 -20.27 2.92 3.72
C ALA A 196 -20.83 3.65 2.48
N ILE A 197 -22.13 3.96 2.46
CA ILE A 197 -22.76 4.63 1.33
C ILE A 197 -22.30 6.10 1.26
N VAL A 198 -22.36 6.81 2.38
CA VAL A 198 -21.95 8.23 2.46
C VAL A 198 -20.48 8.39 2.09
N SER A 199 -19.60 7.53 2.65
CA SER A 199 -18.17 7.57 2.31
C SER A 199 -17.90 7.22 0.85
N CYS A 200 -18.68 6.33 0.24
CA CYS A 200 -18.57 6.04 -1.18
C CYS A 200 -18.91 7.25 -2.05
N VAL A 201 -20.01 7.95 -1.77
CA VAL A 201 -20.39 9.17 -2.50
C VAL A 201 -19.29 10.23 -2.35
N LEU A 202 -18.83 10.49 -1.12
CA LEU A 202 -17.76 11.45 -0.85
C LEU A 202 -16.45 11.05 -1.53
N PHE A 203 -16.09 9.76 -1.51
CA PHE A 203 -14.90 9.22 -2.14
C PHE A 203 -14.91 9.45 -3.65
N VAL A 204 -16.00 9.06 -4.32
CA VAL A 204 -16.14 9.23 -5.77
C VAL A 204 -16.11 10.71 -6.15
N ALA A 205 -16.90 11.56 -5.48
CA ALA A 205 -16.92 13.00 -5.75
C ALA A 205 -15.55 13.65 -5.50
N GLY A 206 -14.89 13.32 -4.38
CA GLY A 206 -13.57 13.82 -4.04
C GLY A 206 -12.49 13.36 -5.03
N MET A 207 -12.54 12.10 -5.49
CA MET A 207 -11.64 11.57 -6.53
C MET A 207 -11.82 12.29 -7.86
N VAL A 208 -13.06 12.55 -8.28
CA VAL A 208 -13.36 13.33 -9.50
C VAL A 208 -12.77 14.74 -9.38
N CYS A 209 -12.95 15.42 -8.25
CA CYS A 209 -12.34 16.74 -7.99
C CYS A 209 -10.80 16.69 -8.04
N LEU A 210 -10.18 15.71 -7.38
CA LEU A 210 -8.72 15.56 -7.37
C LEU A 210 -8.14 15.30 -8.76
N ILE A 211 -8.76 14.40 -9.53
CA ILE A 211 -8.31 14.00 -10.86
C ILE A 211 -8.56 15.10 -11.91
N SER A 212 -9.74 15.73 -11.89
CA SER A 212 -10.05 16.87 -12.79
C SER A 212 -9.18 18.10 -12.49
N GLY A 213 -8.77 18.22 -11.23
CA GLY A 213 -7.96 19.31 -10.73
C GLY A 213 -8.73 20.52 -10.27
N ARG A 214 -10.06 20.41 -10.16
CA ARG A 214 -10.93 21.43 -9.58
C ARG A 214 -11.10 21.16 -8.08
N PHE A 215 -11.00 22.20 -7.25
CA PHE A 215 -11.14 22.10 -5.78
C PHE A 215 -10.21 21.06 -5.11
N ARG A 216 -8.99 20.85 -5.64
CA ARG A 216 -8.05 19.80 -5.18
C ARG A 216 -7.82 19.80 -3.68
N ALA A 217 -7.57 20.98 -3.10
CA ALA A 217 -7.30 21.11 -1.68
C ALA A 217 -8.51 20.71 -0.83
N VAL A 218 -9.69 21.25 -1.15
CA VAL A 218 -10.96 20.92 -0.47
C VAL A 218 -11.23 19.42 -0.57
N ALA A 219 -11.12 18.84 -1.77
CA ALA A 219 -11.32 17.41 -1.98
C ALA A 219 -10.33 16.55 -1.17
N ALA A 220 -9.04 16.89 -1.17
CA ALA A 220 -8.05 16.17 -0.37
C ALA A 220 -8.37 16.24 1.13
N TYR A 221 -8.75 17.42 1.64
CA TYR A 221 -9.09 17.58 3.05
C TYR A 221 -10.37 16.85 3.45
N THR A 222 -11.44 16.97 2.65
CA THR A 222 -12.69 16.24 2.90
C THR A 222 -12.44 14.74 2.94
N LEU A 223 -11.67 14.21 1.99
CA LEU A 223 -11.33 12.79 1.95
C LEU A 223 -10.41 12.35 3.10
N GLY A 224 -9.41 13.16 3.45
CA GLY A 224 -8.52 12.87 4.57
C GLY A 224 -9.24 12.89 5.93
N LEU A 225 -10.13 13.87 6.14
CA LEU A 225 -10.96 13.96 7.35
C LEU A 225 -11.97 12.83 7.43
N MET A 226 -12.61 12.49 6.30
CA MET A 226 -13.49 11.32 6.21
C MET A 226 -12.74 10.04 6.58
N ALA A 227 -11.56 9.81 5.98
CA ALA A 227 -10.75 8.63 6.26
C ALA A 227 -10.33 8.56 7.74
N LEU A 228 -9.96 9.69 8.34
CA LEU A 228 -9.62 9.76 9.77
C LEU A 228 -10.83 9.47 10.67
N GLY A 229 -11.99 10.04 10.37
CA GLY A 229 -13.23 9.78 11.12
C GLY A 229 -13.65 8.31 11.04
N LEU A 230 -13.62 7.72 9.84
CA LEU A 230 -13.92 6.30 9.66
C LEU A 230 -12.92 5.38 10.37
N LEU A 231 -11.63 5.72 10.34
CA LEU A 231 -10.60 4.95 11.05
C LEU A 231 -10.87 4.88 12.56
N LEU A 232 -11.21 6.03 13.18
CA LEU A 232 -11.37 6.13 14.62
C LEU A 232 -12.73 5.64 15.11
N PHE A 233 -13.79 5.85 14.34
CA PHE A 233 -15.16 5.61 14.78
C PHE A 233 -15.88 4.47 14.05
N GLY A 234 -15.36 4.01 12.92
CA GLY A 234 -16.00 2.97 12.08
C GLY A 234 -15.22 1.65 11.95
N SER A 235 -13.93 1.61 12.33
CA SER A 235 -13.15 0.36 12.28
C SER A 235 -13.60 -0.64 13.33
N TYR A 236 -13.53 -1.94 13.00
CA TYR A 236 -13.73 -3.03 13.95
C TYR A 236 -12.81 -2.91 15.18
N VAL A 237 -11.58 -2.42 14.96
CA VAL A 237 -10.51 -2.40 15.95
C VAL A 237 -9.77 -1.06 15.89
N PRO A 238 -10.36 0.03 16.43
CA PRO A 238 -9.83 1.39 16.24
C PRO A 238 -8.37 1.57 16.68
N TRP A 239 -7.99 0.96 17.81
CA TRP A 239 -6.62 1.01 18.32
C TRP A 239 -5.61 0.40 17.35
N PHE A 240 -5.99 -0.72 16.70
CA PHE A 240 -5.12 -1.44 15.79
C PHE A 240 -4.99 -0.70 14.47
N GLY A 241 -6.09 -0.12 13.96
CA GLY A 241 -6.05 0.79 12.82
C GLY A 241 -5.13 1.99 13.06
N ALA A 242 -5.24 2.64 14.22
CA ALA A 242 -4.33 3.73 14.59
C ALA A 242 -2.87 3.27 14.71
N ALA A 243 -2.61 2.09 15.29
CA ALA A 243 -1.27 1.51 15.37
C ALA A 243 -0.68 1.23 13.97
N ILE A 244 -1.48 0.73 13.03
CA ILE A 244 -1.06 0.54 11.63
C ILE A 244 -0.64 1.86 11.00
N LEU A 245 -1.45 2.92 11.16
CA LEU A 245 -1.11 4.24 10.65
C LEU A 245 0.18 4.77 11.30
N ALA A 246 0.39 4.53 12.60
CA ALA A 246 1.64 4.86 13.30
C ALA A 246 2.84 4.14 12.68
N VAL A 247 2.73 2.85 12.37
CA VAL A 247 3.77 2.07 11.68
C VAL A 247 4.06 2.60 10.28
N MET A 248 3.02 2.95 9.50
CA MET A 248 3.20 3.54 8.17
C MET A 248 3.90 4.90 8.26
N PHE A 249 3.50 5.79 9.17
CA PHE A 249 4.19 7.06 9.37
C PHE A 249 5.60 6.87 9.96
N THR A 250 5.85 5.82 10.73
CA THR A 250 7.20 5.42 11.17
C THR A 250 8.08 5.08 9.97
N GLY A 251 7.57 4.34 8.98
CA GLY A 251 8.28 4.11 7.71
C GLY A 251 8.66 5.41 7.01
N THR A 252 7.77 6.42 7.02
CA THR A 252 8.09 7.76 6.49
C THR A 252 9.10 8.51 7.35
N ALA A 253 9.02 8.41 8.68
CA ALA A 253 9.98 9.02 9.60
C ALA A 253 11.39 8.42 9.40
N ILE A 254 11.48 7.12 9.16
CA ILE A 254 12.72 6.43 8.81
C ILE A 254 13.28 6.96 7.47
N TYR A 255 12.43 7.15 6.45
CA TYR A 255 12.85 7.80 5.19
C TYR A 255 13.43 9.21 5.45
N ARG A 256 12.79 10.02 6.29
CA ARG A 256 13.27 11.37 6.64
C ARG A 256 14.61 11.35 7.36
N TRP A 257 14.78 10.42 8.30
CA TRP A 257 16.04 10.20 9.00
C TRP A 257 17.16 9.84 8.02
N GLU A 258 16.90 8.95 7.08
CA GLU A 258 17.88 8.59 6.05
C GLU A 258 18.24 9.77 5.13
N GLN A 259 17.27 10.63 4.79
CA GLN A 259 17.52 11.83 3.99
C GLN A 259 18.14 12.99 4.80
N GLY A 260 18.41 12.82 6.10
CA GLY A 260 18.95 13.87 6.97
C GLY A 260 17.97 15.02 7.28
N THR A 261 16.68 14.82 7.02
CA THR A 261 15.62 15.83 7.23
C THR A 261 14.78 15.58 8.49
N GLY A 262 15.07 14.51 9.23
CA GLY A 262 14.39 14.15 10.48
C GLY A 262 15.33 13.39 11.42
N GLY A 263 14.93 13.30 12.70
CA GLY A 263 15.67 12.54 13.72
C GLY A 263 15.21 11.09 13.86
N LEU A 264 16.01 10.29 14.57
CA LEU A 264 15.65 8.90 14.92
C LEU A 264 14.65 8.85 16.10
N LEU A 265 14.57 9.91 16.92
CA LEU A 265 13.70 9.95 18.09
C LEU A 265 12.23 9.61 17.79
N PRO A 266 11.57 10.20 16.77
CA PRO A 266 10.18 9.85 16.46
C PRO A 266 9.98 8.39 16.04
N VAL A 267 11.00 7.75 15.44
CA VAL A 267 10.97 6.33 15.07
C VAL A 267 10.95 5.47 16.32
N VAL A 268 11.85 5.74 17.27
CA VAL A 268 11.94 5.01 18.54
C VAL A 268 10.68 5.21 19.38
N VAL A 269 10.24 6.47 19.53
CA VAL A 269 9.03 6.79 20.30
C VAL A 269 7.80 6.11 19.70
N SER A 270 7.60 6.18 18.38
CA SER A 270 6.45 5.53 17.74
C SER A 270 6.52 4.00 17.88
N ALA A 271 7.71 3.38 17.75
CA ALA A 271 7.88 1.95 17.97
C ALA A 271 7.50 1.52 19.40
N VAL A 272 7.91 2.30 20.42
CA VAL A 272 7.52 2.05 21.82
C VAL A 272 6.02 2.21 22.01
N LEU A 273 5.41 3.28 21.47
CA LEU A 273 3.97 3.50 21.58
C LEU A 273 3.16 2.37 20.94
N VAL A 274 3.57 1.88 19.76
CA VAL A 274 2.93 0.75 19.08
C VAL A 274 3.13 -0.57 19.85
N ALA A 275 4.31 -0.78 20.44
CA ALA A 275 4.58 -1.96 21.26
C ALA A 275 3.69 -2.02 22.51
N VAL A 276 3.40 -0.87 23.10
CA VAL A 276 2.63 -0.75 24.34
C VAL A 276 1.12 -0.62 24.11
N ALA A 277 0.69 -0.14 22.93
CA ALA A 277 -0.72 0.06 22.58
C ALA A 277 -1.69 -1.08 22.96
N PRO A 278 -1.38 -2.36 22.73
CA PRO A 278 -2.30 -3.43 23.09
C PRO A 278 -2.36 -3.77 24.59
N VAL A 279 -1.38 -3.35 25.41
CA VAL A 279 -1.25 -3.78 26.82
C VAL A 279 -2.52 -3.46 27.63
N TRP A 280 -3.15 -2.33 27.34
CA TRP A 280 -4.37 -1.89 28.01
C TRP A 280 -5.56 -1.80 27.06
N SER A 281 -5.48 -2.43 25.89
CA SER A 281 -6.58 -2.41 24.95
C SER A 281 -7.69 -3.37 25.38
N ILE A 282 -8.91 -2.86 25.52
CA ILE A 282 -10.09 -3.64 25.89
C ILE A 282 -10.39 -4.72 24.82
N GLN A 283 -9.93 -4.50 23.57
CA GLN A 283 -10.13 -5.41 22.44
C GLN A 283 -8.93 -6.33 22.16
N ALA A 284 -7.89 -6.34 22.99
CA ALA A 284 -6.67 -7.14 22.79
C ALA A 284 -6.83 -8.61 23.19
N GLY A 285 -7.85 -9.30 22.67
CA GLY A 285 -8.16 -10.69 22.99
C GLY A 285 -7.41 -11.74 22.16
N TRP A 286 -6.70 -11.37 21.09
CA TRP A 286 -6.06 -12.33 20.19
C TRP A 286 -4.72 -12.85 20.74
N TRP A 287 -4.43 -14.12 20.46
CA TRP A 287 -3.18 -14.76 20.91
C TRP A 287 -1.92 -14.00 20.46
N TRP A 288 -1.92 -13.44 19.25
CA TRP A 288 -0.80 -12.71 18.67
C TRP A 288 -0.61 -11.29 19.24
N VAL A 289 -1.56 -10.83 20.05
CA VAL A 289 -1.49 -9.55 20.77
C VAL A 289 -0.90 -9.72 22.16
N ARG A 290 -0.76 -10.96 22.66
CA ARG A 290 -0.09 -11.23 23.94
C ARG A 290 1.28 -10.54 23.96
N PRO A 291 1.69 -9.89 25.07
CA PRO A 291 2.86 -9.01 25.08
C PRO A 291 4.11 -9.64 24.46
N GLY A 292 4.44 -10.88 24.81
CA GLY A 292 5.58 -11.60 24.23
C GLY A 292 5.48 -11.79 22.72
N ALA A 293 4.33 -12.24 22.21
CA ALA A 293 4.11 -12.47 20.79
C ALA A 293 4.10 -11.16 19.99
N TRP A 294 3.42 -10.13 20.51
CA TRP A 294 3.32 -8.83 19.86
C TRP A 294 4.67 -8.12 19.78
N ILE A 295 5.40 -8.02 20.90
CA ILE A 295 6.71 -7.36 20.96
C ILE A 295 7.70 -8.10 20.07
N THR A 296 7.71 -9.43 20.09
CA THR A 296 8.60 -10.22 19.22
C THR A 296 8.25 -10.01 17.74
N THR A 297 6.96 -9.99 17.39
CA THR A 297 6.50 -9.72 16.01
C THR A 297 6.96 -8.34 15.53
N LEU A 298 6.81 -7.31 16.37
CA LEU A 298 7.29 -5.95 16.08
C LEU A 298 8.81 -5.88 15.93
N ALA A 299 9.54 -6.51 16.84
CA ALA A 299 11.00 -6.55 16.83
C ALA A 299 11.52 -7.25 15.56
N LEU A 300 10.91 -8.36 15.16
CA LEU A 300 11.25 -9.06 13.92
C LEU A 300 10.93 -8.23 12.68
N ALA A 301 9.77 -7.57 12.63
CA ALA A 301 9.39 -6.73 11.49
C ALA A 301 10.34 -5.51 11.35
N GLY A 302 10.58 -4.81 12.46
CA GLY A 302 11.51 -3.67 12.52
C GLY A 302 12.95 -4.10 12.23
N GLY A 303 13.40 -5.22 12.79
CA GLY A 303 14.72 -5.80 12.55
C GLY A 303 14.92 -6.21 11.09
N THR A 304 13.93 -6.84 10.47
CA THR A 304 13.98 -7.20 9.04
C THR A 304 14.05 -5.95 8.16
N PHE A 305 13.28 -4.91 8.48
CA PHE A 305 13.35 -3.64 7.78
C PHE A 305 14.72 -2.97 7.95
N ALA A 306 15.29 -2.99 9.16
CA ALA A 306 16.62 -2.45 9.46
C ALA A 306 17.73 -3.23 8.73
N VAL A 307 17.65 -4.56 8.64
CA VAL A 307 18.56 -5.39 7.84
C VAL A 307 18.44 -5.05 6.36
N GLY A 308 17.22 -4.95 5.82
CA GLY A 308 16.99 -4.52 4.44
C GLY A 308 17.60 -3.14 4.15
N MET A 309 17.44 -2.21 5.10
CA MET A 309 18.05 -0.89 5.02
C MET A 309 19.58 -0.94 5.08
N ALA A 310 20.18 -1.74 5.98
CA ALA A 310 21.63 -1.89 6.06
C ALA A 310 22.21 -2.47 4.76
N LEU A 311 21.46 -3.32 4.07
CA LEU A 311 21.84 -3.95 2.81
C LEU A 311 21.43 -3.16 1.55
N ARG A 312 20.82 -1.98 1.68
CA ARG A 312 20.25 -1.19 0.55
C ARG A 312 21.22 -0.83 -0.57
N GLY A 313 22.52 -0.78 -0.28
CA GLY A 313 23.58 -0.51 -1.26
C GLY A 313 24.11 -1.75 -1.98
N ARG A 314 23.65 -2.95 -1.61
CA ARG A 314 24.10 -4.22 -2.19
C ARG A 314 23.16 -4.67 -3.31
N THR A 315 23.67 -5.52 -4.19
CA THR A 315 22.85 -6.19 -5.21
C THR A 315 21.93 -7.19 -4.54
N VAL A 316 20.63 -7.08 -4.84
CA VAL A 316 19.61 -7.98 -4.31
C VAL A 316 19.39 -9.11 -5.32
N PRO A 317 19.34 -10.39 -4.89
CA PRO A 317 19.06 -11.52 -5.78
C PRO A 317 17.79 -11.31 -6.62
N ALA A 318 17.86 -11.65 -7.90
CA ALA A 318 16.76 -11.47 -8.84
C ALA A 318 15.48 -12.20 -8.42
N VAL A 319 15.61 -13.34 -7.73
CA VAL A 319 14.46 -14.10 -7.21
C VAL A 319 13.71 -13.29 -6.15
N LEU A 320 14.41 -12.61 -5.24
CA LEU A 320 13.77 -11.82 -4.18
C LEU A 320 13.09 -10.57 -4.73
N THR A 321 13.71 -9.90 -5.69
CA THR A 321 13.08 -8.76 -6.37
C THR A 321 11.89 -9.21 -7.20
N TRP A 322 11.98 -10.35 -7.89
CA TRP A 322 10.87 -10.96 -8.62
C TRP A 322 9.69 -11.31 -7.71
N LEU A 323 9.94 -11.92 -6.55
CA LEU A 323 8.90 -12.17 -5.54
C LEU A 323 8.24 -10.86 -5.08
N GLY A 324 9.03 -9.80 -4.91
CA GLY A 324 8.53 -8.45 -4.62
C GLY A 324 7.62 -7.88 -5.70
N LEU A 325 7.94 -8.11 -6.97
CA LEU A 325 7.15 -7.63 -8.10
C LEU A 325 5.76 -8.28 -8.17
N ILE A 326 5.67 -9.59 -7.89
CA ILE A 326 4.40 -10.33 -7.90
C ILE A 326 3.71 -10.36 -6.51
N SER A 327 4.30 -9.72 -5.50
CA SER A 327 3.89 -9.85 -4.09
C SER A 327 2.43 -9.49 -3.85
N TYR A 328 1.89 -8.56 -4.64
CA TYR A 328 0.51 -8.09 -4.51
C TYR A 328 -0.50 -9.15 -4.98
N SER A 329 -0.21 -9.82 -6.10
CA SER A 329 -0.99 -10.97 -6.56
C SER A 329 -0.91 -12.14 -5.57
N VAL A 330 0.29 -12.46 -5.06
CA VAL A 330 0.49 -13.52 -4.05
C VAL A 330 -0.37 -13.21 -2.82
N TYR A 331 -0.32 -11.97 -2.33
CA TYR A 331 -1.08 -11.54 -1.17
C TYR A 331 -2.61 -11.62 -1.38
N LEU A 332 -3.13 -11.30 -2.57
CA LEU A 332 -4.57 -11.31 -2.81
C LEU A 332 -5.13 -12.71 -3.13
N LEU A 333 -4.37 -13.53 -3.85
CA LEU A 333 -4.86 -14.81 -4.37
C LEU A 333 -4.73 -15.97 -3.39
N HIS A 334 -3.88 -15.86 -2.36
CA HIS A 334 -3.60 -16.99 -1.46
C HIS A 334 -4.84 -17.48 -0.71
N VAL A 335 -5.70 -16.59 -0.18
CA VAL A 335 -6.91 -17.04 0.54
C VAL A 335 -7.94 -17.70 -0.37
N PRO A 336 -8.35 -17.11 -1.52
CA PRO A 336 -9.27 -17.78 -2.43
C PRO A 336 -8.74 -19.13 -2.94
N LEU A 337 -7.45 -19.21 -3.27
CA LEU A 337 -6.82 -20.45 -3.72
C LEU A 337 -6.78 -21.50 -2.62
N MET A 338 -6.46 -21.10 -1.39
CA MET A 338 -6.48 -21.98 -0.23
C MET A 338 -7.89 -22.46 0.11
N ALA A 339 -8.90 -21.58 0.03
CA ALA A 339 -10.30 -21.95 0.24
C ALA A 339 -10.75 -23.00 -0.79
N TYR A 340 -10.37 -22.83 -2.05
CA TYR A 340 -10.62 -23.81 -3.11
C TYR A 340 -9.94 -25.16 -2.85
N LEU A 341 -8.67 -25.14 -2.43
CA LEU A 341 -7.93 -26.36 -2.08
C LEU A 341 -8.58 -27.09 -0.90
N ASN A 342 -8.92 -26.38 0.16
CA ASN A 342 -9.60 -26.94 1.34
C ASN A 342 -10.96 -27.56 0.96
N ALA A 343 -11.75 -26.90 0.12
CA ALA A 343 -13.03 -27.43 -0.34
C ALA A 343 -12.87 -28.66 -1.24
N SER A 344 -11.77 -28.77 -1.98
CA SER A 344 -11.53 -29.85 -2.94
C SER A 344 -10.97 -31.12 -2.29
N VAL A 345 -10.10 -30.97 -1.28
CA VAL A 345 -9.39 -32.11 -0.67
C VAL A 345 -9.88 -32.44 0.75
N GLY A 346 -10.65 -31.55 1.39
CA GLY A 346 -11.18 -31.76 2.74
C GLY A 346 -10.14 -31.56 3.86
N ASP A 347 -10.46 -32.06 5.06
CA ASP A 347 -9.55 -31.98 6.21
C ASP A 347 -8.42 -33.02 6.09
N LEU A 348 -7.21 -32.53 5.86
CA LEU A 348 -6.01 -33.32 5.66
C LEU A 348 -5.05 -33.28 6.85
N ARG A 349 -5.48 -32.76 8.00
CA ARG A 349 -4.63 -32.69 9.20
C ARG A 349 -4.21 -34.07 9.71
N ALA A 350 -5.00 -35.10 9.41
CA ALA A 350 -4.68 -36.49 9.72
C ALA A 350 -3.84 -37.19 8.64
N ALA A 351 -3.59 -36.55 7.49
CA ALA A 351 -2.80 -37.14 6.42
C ALA A 351 -1.32 -37.31 6.84
N PRO A 352 -0.59 -38.26 6.24
CA PRO A 352 0.85 -38.40 6.50
C PRO A 352 1.61 -37.10 6.21
N VAL A 353 2.64 -36.80 7.01
CA VAL A 353 3.44 -35.56 6.90
C VAL A 353 3.98 -35.36 5.48
N VAL A 354 4.38 -36.43 4.80
CA VAL A 354 4.86 -36.37 3.41
C VAL A 354 3.79 -35.83 2.46
N VAL A 355 2.53 -36.24 2.64
CA VAL A 355 1.39 -35.76 1.84
C VAL A 355 1.12 -34.29 2.15
N GLN A 356 1.15 -33.90 3.43
CA GLN A 356 0.97 -32.50 3.83
C GLN A 356 2.04 -31.59 3.23
N MET A 357 3.30 -32.00 3.29
CA MET A 357 4.42 -31.27 2.68
C MET A 357 4.30 -31.17 1.17
N ALA A 358 3.94 -32.27 0.49
CA ALA A 358 3.73 -32.27 -0.96
C ALA A 358 2.61 -31.30 -1.37
N LEU A 359 1.51 -31.25 -0.61
CA LEU A 359 0.40 -30.34 -0.88
C LEU A 359 0.73 -28.87 -0.60
N ILE A 360 1.49 -28.56 0.46
CA ILE A 360 1.98 -27.19 0.70
C ILE A 360 2.89 -26.74 -0.44
N LEU A 361 3.83 -27.59 -0.87
CA LEU A 361 4.73 -27.27 -1.98
C LEU A 361 3.97 -27.11 -3.30
N GLY A 362 3.02 -28.00 -3.58
CA GLY A 362 2.13 -27.91 -4.73
C GLY A 362 1.29 -26.64 -4.71
N TYR A 363 0.69 -26.30 -3.57
CA TYR A 363 -0.06 -25.07 -3.37
C TYR A 363 0.81 -23.83 -3.59
N LEU A 364 2.02 -23.78 -3.03
CA LEU A 364 2.95 -22.66 -3.24
C LEU A 364 3.35 -22.53 -4.72
N ALA A 365 3.62 -23.64 -5.41
CA ALA A 365 3.94 -23.63 -6.83
C ALA A 365 2.78 -23.09 -7.68
N VAL A 366 1.55 -23.54 -7.42
CA VAL A 366 0.34 -23.05 -8.09
C VAL A 366 0.12 -21.57 -7.77
N LEU A 367 0.23 -21.18 -6.50
CA LEU A 367 0.08 -19.79 -6.06
C LEU A 367 1.06 -18.86 -6.79
N LEU A 368 2.34 -19.21 -6.82
CA LEU A 368 3.37 -18.42 -7.49
C LEU A 368 3.15 -18.37 -9.01
N CYS A 369 2.76 -19.49 -9.62
CA CYS A 369 2.45 -19.56 -11.05
C CYS A 369 1.26 -18.65 -11.42
N VAL A 370 0.12 -18.80 -10.73
CA VAL A 370 -1.09 -17.98 -10.97
C VAL A 370 -0.81 -16.51 -10.63
N SER A 371 -0.05 -16.23 -9.58
CA SER A 371 0.35 -14.85 -9.23
C SER A 371 1.23 -14.22 -10.31
N TRP A 372 2.14 -14.98 -10.91
CA TRP A 372 2.95 -14.52 -12.02
C TRP A 372 2.12 -14.28 -13.29
N LEU A 373 1.20 -15.20 -13.62
CA LEU A 373 0.29 -15.04 -14.76
C LEU A 373 -0.58 -13.78 -14.61
N THR A 374 -1.21 -13.61 -13.45
CA THR A 374 -2.04 -12.43 -13.17
C THR A 374 -1.22 -11.13 -13.17
N TYR A 375 0.01 -11.15 -12.63
CA TYR A 375 0.92 -10.02 -12.75
C TYR A 375 1.23 -9.69 -14.22
N ARG A 376 1.55 -10.69 -15.04
CA ARG A 376 1.94 -10.51 -16.44
C ARG A 376 0.79 -9.98 -17.31
N PHE A 377 -0.42 -10.51 -17.11
CA PHE A 377 -1.57 -10.27 -17.99
C PHE A 377 -2.57 -9.25 -17.45
N VAL A 378 -2.57 -8.93 -16.16
CA VAL A 378 -3.53 -7.99 -15.56
C VAL A 378 -2.82 -6.79 -14.94
N GLU A 379 -1.90 -7.02 -14.01
CA GLU A 379 -1.26 -5.92 -13.27
C GLU A 379 -0.29 -5.11 -14.17
N SER A 380 0.61 -5.79 -14.88
CA SER A 380 1.64 -5.16 -15.70
C SER A 380 1.07 -4.33 -16.86
N PRO A 381 0.06 -4.80 -17.63
CA PRO A 381 -0.61 -3.99 -18.64
C PRO A 381 -1.34 -2.78 -18.05
N ALA A 382 -2.06 -2.95 -16.94
CA ALA A 382 -2.76 -1.85 -16.29
C ALA A 382 -1.79 -0.77 -15.79
N ARG A 383 -0.65 -1.15 -15.20
CA ARG A 383 0.41 -0.22 -14.78
C ARG A 383 1.05 0.50 -15.98
N ARG A 384 1.19 -0.16 -17.15
CA ARG A 384 1.64 0.50 -18.39
C ARG A 384 0.60 1.53 -18.86
N LEU A 385 -0.68 1.17 -18.86
CA LEU A 385 -1.77 2.07 -19.22
C LEU A 385 -1.81 3.32 -18.31
N GLY A 386 -1.74 3.14 -16.99
CA GLY A 386 -1.67 4.25 -16.04
C GLY A 386 -0.49 5.20 -16.29
N ARG A 387 0.71 4.66 -16.58
CA ARG A 387 1.88 5.49 -16.95
C ARG A 387 1.65 6.29 -18.22
N SER A 388 1.01 5.68 -19.24
CA SER A 388 0.70 6.37 -20.49
C SER A 388 -0.30 7.53 -20.31
N LEU A 389 -1.30 7.36 -19.44
CA LEU A 389 -2.29 8.41 -19.12
C LEU A 389 -1.65 9.61 -18.41
N ILE A 390 -0.69 9.36 -17.53
CA ILE A 390 0.09 10.42 -16.86
C ILE A 390 0.94 11.18 -17.88
N GLY A 391 1.65 10.47 -18.77
CA GLY A 391 2.50 11.07 -19.81
C GLY A 391 1.73 11.94 -20.81
N ARG A 392 0.54 11.51 -21.23
CA ARG A 392 -0.34 12.30 -22.11
C ARG A 392 -0.82 13.60 -21.47
N GLY A 393 -1.04 13.60 -20.15
CA GLY A 393 -1.45 14.79 -19.39
C GLY A 393 -0.37 15.89 -19.33
N VAL A 394 0.90 15.52 -19.36
CA VAL A 394 2.04 16.46 -19.38
C VAL A 394 2.18 17.10 -20.77
N SER A 395 2.08 16.30 -21.84
CA SER A 395 2.18 16.80 -23.23
C SER A 395 1.10 17.84 -23.58
N LEU A 396 -0.11 17.70 -23.05
CA LEU A 396 -1.21 18.66 -23.29
C LEU A 396 -1.03 19.99 -22.53
N ARG A 397 -0.36 20.00 -21.37
CA ARG A 397 -0.02 21.23 -20.63
C ARG A 397 1.21 21.94 -21.17
N SER A 398 1.98 21.28 -22.03
CA SER A 398 3.27 21.76 -22.55
C SER A 398 3.17 22.43 -23.92
N ARG A 399 1.97 22.67 -24.48
CA ARG A 399 1.85 23.50 -25.69
C ARG A 399 1.95 24.97 -25.27
N PRO A 400 3.07 25.67 -25.55
CA PRO A 400 3.09 27.12 -25.41
C PRO A 400 2.15 27.65 -26.50
N GLY A 401 1.23 28.53 -26.13
CA GLY A 401 0.60 29.39 -27.12
C GLY A 401 1.72 30.06 -27.92
N THR A 402 1.68 29.94 -29.24
CA THR A 402 2.51 30.69 -30.17
C THR A 402 2.50 32.17 -29.74
N PRO A 403 3.64 32.76 -29.33
CA PRO A 403 3.72 34.19 -29.16
C PRO A 403 3.60 34.81 -30.55
N GLY A 404 2.61 35.70 -30.73
CA GLY A 404 2.49 36.50 -31.93
C GLY A 404 3.80 37.23 -32.22
N CYS A 405 4.23 37.17 -33.48
CA CYS A 405 5.38 37.90 -33.99
C CYS A 405 5.09 39.41 -33.88
N PRO A 406 5.90 40.21 -33.16
CA PRO A 406 5.74 41.66 -33.17
C PRO A 406 6.35 42.25 -34.45
N ASN A 407 5.58 43.11 -35.11
CA ASN A 407 6.00 43.97 -36.22
C ASN A 407 7.40 44.58 -36.01
N ARG A 408 8.29 44.41 -36.99
CA ARG A 408 9.46 45.28 -37.16
C ARG A 408 9.04 46.57 -37.86
N PRO A 409 9.36 47.76 -37.35
CA PRO A 409 9.32 48.96 -38.16
C PRO A 409 10.50 48.96 -39.13
N ALA A 410 10.22 49.23 -40.41
CA ALA A 410 11.23 49.45 -41.44
C ALA A 410 12.02 50.73 -41.12
N ALA A 411 13.29 50.57 -40.76
CA ALA A 411 14.21 51.68 -40.63
C ALA A 411 14.76 52.03 -42.02
N SER A 412 14.36 53.19 -42.54
CA SER A 412 15.04 53.88 -43.62
C SER A 412 16.45 54.26 -43.19
N ARG A 413 17.44 53.94 -44.04
CA ARG A 413 18.76 54.56 -44.00
C ARG A 413 19.12 54.99 -45.41
N ASP A 414 18.71 56.21 -45.72
CA ASP A 414 19.48 57.09 -46.61
C ASP A 414 20.73 57.54 -45.85
N THR A 415 21.88 57.52 -46.50
CA THR A 415 22.92 58.57 -46.41
C THR A 415 23.98 58.34 -47.49
N PRO A 416 24.65 59.42 -47.96
CA PRO A 416 25.24 59.50 -49.29
C PRO A 416 26.77 59.31 -49.32
N HIS A 417 27.29 59.09 -50.54
CA HIS A 417 28.69 59.28 -50.93
C HIS A 417 29.22 60.66 -50.52
N PRO A 418 30.52 60.78 -50.18
CA PRO A 418 31.46 61.29 -51.18
C PRO A 418 32.87 60.67 -51.12
N GLY A 419 33.60 60.74 -52.25
CA GLY A 419 35.05 60.49 -52.34
C GLY A 419 35.41 59.46 -53.39
#